data_AF-A0A8S1J6M3-F1
#
_entry.id   AF-A0A8S1J6M3-F1
#
_cell.length_a   1.000
_cell.length_b   1.000
_cell.length_c   1.000
_cell.angle_alpha   90.00
_cell.angle_beta   90.00
_cell.angle_gamma   90.00
#
_symmetry.space_group_name_H-M   'P 1'
#
loop_
_entity.id
_entity.type
_entity.pdbx_description
1 polymer ?
#
loop_
_entity_poly.entity_id
_entity_poly.type
_entity_poly.pdbx_seq_one_letter_code
_entity_poly.pdbx_strand_id
1 'polypeptide(L)'
;MDIDDDGEHVDRPPTFALNVLQLVRLAQAQHGMRHSDYTRYRHYCSKRLRTLYKKLKMLHGRQKYQKKRVEAANVTCERHLHVSLVCAERAWAHGMELKKDIENGPGKASSSSSRKRPHPGKGGVSSVKRRHMLARFKKASAFATEFSGLCAQRGGTKTALEAEGYSAMMAGLWKMEVPDWQEALNKLLRAKKLFEELAKVGEFDQQALFHQVLEELEPSVRFCIYNLERAQGGAAVQLQEVDLEHLESKLASLVVEAKSQAQQEQTASSLEWCKIKYPVRSEMLRNSLQHALDAEGQLRAAGDPLALYDKVVSAYGELKRLVQQALNAGGGTTTLGLGSDLSDLATAVNGTLLQHSIQKSLLLLQKEQKNFEDGMLQALQASKRSKDKASRSKPGDVVRLHDTLIGHITELIELGMKIGGAQGEVLMEQYAAKAAHYQASRCYFVAHTHLAGKRLKEAHALFDRCTKRAEDAIARYKECSEQDPDAVDALTALSKKAAAFRCCARAEYAEELLLVEQRTRQGMESLSLGDQDGTPTAGSEEVRYLSDNMDSWESFVGPGRSVRIFRIPPALYSMPVKPIFLDTALNHIERPSLDQRLPKKTTFSRMLGWAGW
;
A
#
# COMPACT_ATOMS: atom_id res chain seq x y z
N MET A 1 0.52 54.62 -51.39
CA MET A 1 0.72 55.12 -50.01
C MET A 1 0.72 53.87 -49.16
N ASP A 2 1.87 53.20 -49.22
CA ASP A 2 2.18 52.02 -48.42
C ASP A 2 2.68 52.55 -47.09
N ILE A 3 1.98 52.19 -46.02
CA ILE A 3 2.45 52.38 -44.65
C ILE A 3 2.74 50.97 -44.16
N ASP A 4 4.02 50.65 -44.15
CA ASP A 4 4.59 49.49 -43.47
C ASP A 4 4.32 49.63 -41.96
N ASP A 5 3.53 48.70 -41.41
CA ASP A 5 3.41 48.47 -39.96
C ASP A 5 4.34 47.30 -39.61
N ASP A 6 5.61 47.63 -39.37
CA ASP A 6 6.61 46.70 -38.83
C ASP A 6 6.26 46.36 -37.38
N GLY A 7 5.46 45.29 -37.21
CA GLY A 7 5.24 44.66 -35.93
C GLY A 7 6.54 44.03 -35.40
N GLU A 8 7.25 44.75 -34.54
CA GLU A 8 8.33 44.22 -33.71
C GLU A 8 7.84 42.99 -32.92
N HIS A 9 8.19 41.78 -33.37
CA HIS A 9 8.14 40.58 -32.55
C HIS A 9 9.19 40.69 -31.44
N VAL A 10 8.81 41.29 -30.31
CA VAL A 10 9.62 41.27 -29.09
C VAL A 10 9.65 39.84 -28.57
N ASP A 11 10.72 39.10 -28.89
CA ASP A 11 11.04 37.79 -28.32
C ASP A 11 11.02 37.87 -26.78
N ARG A 12 9.91 37.42 -26.17
CA ARG A 12 9.79 37.37 -24.71
C ARG A 12 10.79 36.32 -24.21
N PRO A 13 11.66 36.65 -23.24
CA PRO A 13 12.61 35.69 -22.73
C PRO A 13 11.92 34.49 -22.07
N PRO A 14 12.57 33.30 -22.07
CA PRO A 14 11.97 32.09 -21.52
C PRO A 14 11.62 32.25 -20.04
N THR A 15 10.41 31.82 -19.67
CA THR A 15 9.92 31.78 -18.30
C THR A 15 10.25 30.44 -17.65
N PHE A 16 10.65 30.46 -16.38
CA PHE A 16 11.02 29.25 -15.64
C PHE A 16 9.98 28.93 -14.56
N ALA A 17 9.55 27.67 -14.50
CA ALA A 17 8.68 27.15 -13.45
C ALA A 17 9.52 26.52 -12.33
N LEU A 18 9.26 26.93 -11.10
CA LEU A 18 9.90 26.48 -9.86
C LEU A 18 8.85 26.36 -8.75
N ASN A 19 8.83 25.21 -8.07
CA ASN A 19 8.10 25.01 -6.81
C ASN A 19 9.02 25.38 -5.64
N VAL A 20 8.99 26.66 -5.25
CA VAL A 20 9.97 27.25 -4.34
C VAL A 20 9.91 26.60 -2.96
N LEU A 21 8.70 26.44 -2.40
CA LEU A 21 8.52 25.85 -1.08
C LEU A 21 8.90 24.37 -1.05
N GLN A 22 8.52 23.61 -2.08
CA GLN A 22 8.87 22.19 -2.19
C GLN A 22 10.40 22.01 -2.23
N LEU A 23 11.11 22.81 -3.03
CA LEU A 23 12.57 22.78 -3.10
C LEU A 23 13.24 23.08 -1.76
N VAL A 24 12.74 24.09 -1.03
CA VAL A 24 13.26 24.45 0.29
C VAL A 24 12.99 23.35 1.31
N ARG A 25 11.75 22.86 1.41
CA ARG A 25 11.35 21.86 2.40
C ARG A 25 12.03 20.51 2.18
N LEU A 26 12.15 20.06 0.94
CA LEU A 26 12.92 18.85 0.60
C LEU A 26 14.39 18.99 1.00
N ALA A 27 15.01 20.11 0.66
CA ALA A 27 16.41 20.35 1.01
C ALA A 27 16.62 20.43 2.53
N GLN A 28 15.70 21.06 3.25
CA GLN A 28 15.69 21.15 4.71
C GLN A 28 15.57 19.76 5.35
N ALA A 29 14.55 18.98 4.95
CA ALA A 29 14.28 17.65 5.49
C ALA A 29 15.45 16.68 5.26
N GLN A 30 16.03 16.67 4.05
CA GLN A 30 17.12 15.77 3.70
C GLN A 30 18.46 16.11 4.38
N HIS A 31 18.70 17.39 4.69
CA HIS A 31 20.02 17.88 5.12
C HIS A 31 20.10 18.41 6.55
N GLY A 32 19.17 18.03 7.43
CA GLY A 32 19.34 18.15 8.89
C GLY A 32 18.15 18.69 9.68
N MET A 33 17.12 19.25 9.03
CA MET A 33 16.00 19.88 9.74
C MET A 33 15.11 18.89 10.49
N ARG A 34 15.12 17.59 10.14
CA ARG A 34 14.44 16.54 10.92
C ARG A 34 14.95 16.42 12.37
N HIS A 35 16.20 16.84 12.62
CA HIS A 35 16.82 16.85 13.95
C HIS A 35 17.20 18.26 14.41
N SER A 36 16.64 19.31 13.79
CA SER A 36 16.94 20.72 14.07
C SER A 36 18.44 21.05 14.05
N ASP A 37 19.18 20.45 13.11
CA ASP A 37 20.60 20.70 12.87
C ASP A 37 20.80 21.75 11.77
N TYR A 38 20.76 23.03 12.18
CA TYR A 38 20.94 24.17 11.29
C TYR A 38 22.37 24.28 10.73
N THR A 39 23.37 23.78 11.47
CA THR A 39 24.77 23.80 11.07
C THR A 39 24.98 22.90 9.86
N ARG A 40 24.46 21.67 9.89
CA ARG A 40 24.51 20.74 8.75
C ARG A 40 23.83 21.31 7.51
N TYR A 41 22.64 21.91 7.67
CA TYR A 41 21.92 22.54 6.58
C TYR A 41 22.71 23.72 5.98
N ARG A 42 23.31 24.59 6.81
CA ARG A 42 24.18 25.69 6.36
C ARG A 42 25.39 25.20 5.55
N HIS A 43 26.03 24.11 5.97
CA HIS A 43 27.14 23.49 5.24
C HIS A 43 26.68 22.94 3.89
N TYR A 44 25.52 22.30 3.83
CA TYR A 44 24.90 21.86 2.59
C TYR A 44 24.65 23.05 1.63
N CYS A 45 24.01 24.12 2.10
CA CYS A 45 23.76 25.31 1.26
C CYS A 45 25.08 25.91 0.74
N SER A 46 26.14 25.91 1.56
CA SER A 46 27.47 26.38 1.14
C SER A 46 28.10 25.51 0.05
N LYS A 47 28.00 24.18 0.17
CA LYS A 47 28.46 23.23 -0.85
C LYS A 47 27.63 23.36 -2.14
N ARG A 48 26.30 23.45 -2.03
CA ARG A 48 25.37 23.64 -3.15
C ARG A 48 25.67 24.94 -3.90
N LEU A 49 25.88 26.05 -3.20
CA LEU A 49 26.29 27.32 -3.82
C LEU A 49 27.61 27.18 -4.59
N ARG A 50 28.62 26.53 -4.01
CA ARG A 50 29.90 26.30 -4.71
C ARG A 50 29.70 25.50 -6.00
N THR A 51 28.87 24.45 -5.96
CA THR A 51 28.54 23.64 -7.14
C THR A 51 27.77 24.46 -8.18
N LEU A 52 26.80 25.28 -7.77
CA LEU A 52 26.07 26.19 -8.66
C LEU A 52 27.02 27.20 -9.33
N TYR A 53 27.86 27.89 -8.56
CA TYR A 53 28.84 28.84 -9.11
C TYR A 53 29.83 28.17 -10.07
N LYS A 54 30.25 26.92 -9.82
CA LYS A 54 31.11 26.15 -10.75
C LYS A 54 30.36 25.82 -12.05
N LYS A 55 29.13 25.31 -11.95
CA LYS A 55 28.30 24.93 -13.11
C LYS A 55 27.90 26.14 -13.96
N LEU A 56 27.59 27.27 -13.33
CA LEU A 56 27.22 28.51 -14.00
C LEU A 56 28.43 29.34 -14.46
N LYS A 57 29.66 28.85 -14.26
CA LYS A 57 30.92 29.59 -14.53
C LYS A 57 30.99 30.96 -13.83
N MET A 58 30.25 31.12 -12.74
CA MET A 58 30.17 32.32 -11.89
C MET A 58 31.10 32.23 -10.66
N LEU A 59 32.23 31.54 -10.76
CA LEU A 59 33.20 31.48 -9.66
C LEU A 59 33.77 32.89 -9.38
N HIS A 60 33.91 33.20 -8.10
CA HIS A 60 34.57 34.42 -7.62
C HIS A 60 36.08 34.30 -7.84
N GLY A 61 36.74 35.39 -8.23
CA GLY A 61 38.18 35.41 -8.51
C GLY A 61 39.04 35.02 -7.31
N ARG A 62 40.13 34.27 -7.55
CA ARG A 62 41.05 33.79 -6.50
C ARG A 62 42.01 34.88 -5.97
N GLN A 63 42.36 35.84 -6.82
CA GLN A 63 43.32 36.92 -6.50
C GLN A 63 42.63 38.24 -6.11
N LYS A 64 41.58 38.64 -6.84
CA LYS A 64 40.73 39.80 -6.52
C LYS A 64 39.27 39.38 -6.48
N TYR A 65 38.58 39.74 -5.41
CA TYR A 65 37.15 39.48 -5.27
C TYR A 65 36.36 40.39 -6.21
N GLN A 66 35.62 39.79 -7.13
CA GLN A 66 34.63 40.47 -7.97
C GLN A 66 33.26 39.87 -7.67
N LYS A 67 32.32 40.71 -7.22
CA LYS A 67 30.95 40.28 -6.91
C LYS A 67 30.21 40.02 -8.22
N LYS A 68 29.98 38.74 -8.54
CA LYS A 68 29.14 38.34 -9.67
C LYS A 68 27.67 38.28 -9.21
N ARG A 69 26.91 39.35 -9.42
CA ARG A 69 25.48 39.40 -9.10
C ARG A 69 24.68 38.68 -10.19
N VAL A 70 23.65 37.96 -9.80
CA VAL A 70 22.65 37.43 -10.74
C VAL A 70 21.69 38.58 -11.04
N GLU A 71 21.75 39.08 -12.27
CA GLU A 71 20.81 40.08 -12.79
C GLU A 71 19.87 39.39 -13.78
N ALA A 72 18.69 39.96 -14.02
CA ALA A 72 17.67 39.32 -14.86
C ALA A 72 18.16 39.04 -16.30
N ALA A 73 19.03 39.90 -16.85
CA ALA A 73 19.65 39.70 -18.15
C ALA A 73 20.59 38.47 -18.20
N ASN A 74 21.14 38.06 -17.05
CA ASN A 74 22.09 36.95 -16.94
C ASN A 74 21.39 35.61 -16.61
N VAL A 75 20.05 35.59 -16.50
CA VAL A 75 19.28 34.37 -16.20
C VAL A 75 19.01 33.61 -17.50
N THR A 76 19.90 32.67 -17.82
CA THR A 76 19.76 31.77 -18.99
C THR A 76 19.18 30.40 -18.64
N CYS A 77 19.19 30.04 -17.35
CA CYS A 77 18.71 28.74 -16.87
C CYS A 77 18.11 28.88 -15.46
N GLU A 78 17.17 28.01 -15.11
CA GLU A 78 16.57 27.83 -13.78
C GLU A 78 17.60 27.85 -12.62
N ARG A 79 18.79 27.26 -12.85
CA ARG A 79 19.88 27.19 -11.85
C ARG A 79 20.36 28.57 -11.38
N HIS A 80 20.19 29.64 -12.17
CA HIS A 80 20.53 31.00 -11.75
C HIS A 80 19.59 31.50 -10.65
N LEU A 81 18.30 31.16 -10.71
CA LEU A 81 17.30 31.49 -9.69
C LEU A 81 17.62 30.78 -8.37
N HIS A 82 18.11 29.54 -8.44
CA HIS A 82 18.57 28.80 -7.26
C HIS A 82 19.73 29.46 -6.51
N VAL A 83 20.56 30.30 -7.16
CA VAL A 83 21.68 30.96 -6.48
C VAL A 83 21.17 31.93 -5.40
N SER A 84 20.20 32.77 -5.74
CA SER A 84 19.62 33.74 -4.79
C SER A 84 18.84 33.04 -3.68
N LEU A 85 18.06 32.01 -4.02
CA LEU A 85 17.31 31.21 -3.05
C LEU A 85 18.23 30.51 -2.03
N VAL A 86 19.28 29.81 -2.50
CA VAL A 86 20.21 29.11 -1.60
C VAL A 86 21.07 30.12 -0.79
N CYS A 87 21.30 31.33 -1.31
CA CYS A 87 21.94 32.40 -0.54
C CYS A 87 21.06 32.88 0.62
N ALA A 88 19.74 33.01 0.41
CA ALA A 88 18.77 33.32 1.44
C ALA A 88 18.73 32.22 2.51
N GLU A 89 18.56 30.96 2.09
CA GLU A 89 18.52 29.79 2.99
C GLU A 89 19.79 29.64 3.83
N ARG A 90 20.97 29.83 3.24
CA ARG A 90 22.24 29.79 3.99
C ARG A 90 22.32 30.88 5.07
N ALA A 91 21.85 32.08 4.75
CA ALA A 91 21.85 33.20 5.70
C ALA A 91 20.83 32.97 6.82
N TRP A 92 19.65 32.46 6.48
CA TRP A 92 18.62 32.08 7.43
C TRP A 92 19.09 30.96 8.38
N ALA A 93 19.68 29.88 7.84
CA ALA A 93 20.20 28.76 8.62
C ALA A 93 21.27 29.20 9.63
N HIS A 94 22.15 30.12 9.22
CA HIS A 94 23.15 30.72 10.11
C HIS A 94 22.49 31.60 11.19
N GLY A 95 21.43 32.34 10.85
CA GLY A 95 20.63 33.06 11.83
C GLY A 95 20.00 32.13 12.88
N MET A 96 19.42 31.02 12.43
CA MET A 96 18.80 30.02 13.31
C MET A 96 19.81 29.26 14.18
N GLU A 97 20.99 28.95 13.67
CA GLU A 97 22.11 28.43 14.46
C GLU A 97 22.49 29.40 15.60
N LEU A 98 22.67 30.68 15.28
CA LEU A 98 22.97 31.71 16.29
C LEU A 98 21.82 31.89 17.29
N LYS A 99 20.57 31.78 16.83
CA LYS A 99 19.39 31.83 17.71
C LYS A 99 19.40 30.67 18.71
N LYS A 100 19.64 29.45 18.23
CA LYS A 100 19.79 28.24 19.06
C LYS A 100 20.94 28.37 20.05
N ASP A 101 22.08 28.93 19.64
CA ASP A 101 23.23 29.18 20.52
C ASP A 101 22.96 30.23 21.60
N ILE A 102 22.13 31.24 21.30
CA ILE A 102 21.70 32.25 22.27
C ILE A 102 20.72 31.62 23.28
N GLU A 103 19.81 30.77 22.82
CA GLU A 103 18.85 30.05 23.65
C GLU A 103 19.54 29.03 24.58
N ASN A 104 20.56 28.32 24.09
CA ASN A 104 21.33 27.32 24.84
C ASN A 104 22.52 27.89 25.63
N GLY A 105 22.80 29.19 25.51
CA GLY A 105 23.94 29.82 26.17
C GLY A 105 23.82 29.84 27.72
N PRO A 106 24.94 29.95 28.45
CA PRO A 106 25.01 29.85 29.92
C PRO A 106 24.23 30.93 30.70
N GLY A 107 23.55 31.86 30.02
CA GLY A 107 22.70 32.88 30.64
C GLY A 107 21.28 32.42 31.01
N LYS A 108 20.89 31.18 30.71
CA LYS A 108 19.55 30.61 31.04
C LYS A 108 19.58 29.41 32.01
N ALA A 109 20.75 28.86 32.34
CA ALA A 109 20.82 27.73 33.28
C ALA A 109 20.50 28.11 34.75
N SER A 110 20.27 29.39 35.09
CA SER A 110 19.94 29.82 36.47
C SER A 110 18.69 30.70 36.62
N SER A 111 17.82 30.86 35.60
CA SER A 111 16.72 31.85 35.67
C SER A 111 15.39 31.30 36.23
N SER A 112 15.40 30.40 37.20
CA SER A 112 14.24 30.19 38.09
C SER A 112 14.26 31.14 39.31
N SER A 113 15.33 31.89 39.54
CA SER A 113 15.39 32.91 40.57
C SER A 113 16.24 34.11 40.13
N SER A 114 15.70 35.31 40.35
CA SER A 114 16.33 36.62 40.15
C SER A 114 16.28 37.25 38.75
N ARG A 115 15.18 37.97 38.48
CA ARG A 115 15.17 39.16 37.62
C ARG A 115 16.09 40.23 38.24
N LYS A 116 17.38 40.22 37.95
CA LYS A 116 18.22 41.43 38.06
C LYS A 116 18.55 41.93 36.64
N ARG A 117 18.06 43.13 36.34
CA ARG A 117 18.33 43.86 35.10
C ARG A 117 19.85 43.97 34.89
N PRO A 118 20.39 43.69 33.70
CA PRO A 118 21.80 43.96 33.43
C PRO A 118 22.05 45.49 33.43
N HIS A 119 23.15 45.90 34.07
CA HIS A 119 23.68 47.27 34.08
C HIS A 119 23.90 47.80 32.63
N PRO A 120 23.60 49.07 32.30
CA PRO A 120 23.56 49.58 30.93
C PRO A 120 24.95 49.94 30.34
N GLY A 121 26.05 49.36 30.83
CA GLY A 121 27.42 49.77 30.47
C GLY A 121 28.36 48.69 29.92
N LYS A 122 27.97 47.41 29.89
CA LYS A 122 28.80 46.32 29.33
C LYS A 122 27.94 45.42 28.44
N GLY A 123 28.04 45.60 27.13
CA GLY A 123 27.39 44.73 26.14
C GLY A 123 27.92 43.31 26.25
N GLY A 124 27.18 42.42 26.92
CA GLY A 124 27.58 41.02 27.08
C GLY A 124 27.67 40.28 25.74
N VAL A 125 28.40 39.16 25.72
CA VAL A 125 28.57 38.26 24.56
C VAL A 125 27.23 37.89 23.88
N SER A 126 26.15 37.82 24.65
CA SER A 126 24.78 37.60 24.16
C SER A 126 24.25 38.72 23.23
N SER A 127 24.60 39.98 23.50
CA SER A 127 24.21 41.14 22.67
C SER A 127 24.93 41.14 21.30
N VAL A 128 26.22 40.77 21.29
CA VAL A 128 27.01 40.66 20.04
C VAL A 128 26.49 39.52 19.17
N LYS A 129 26.21 38.35 19.77
CA LYS A 129 25.59 37.22 19.07
C LYS A 129 24.20 37.56 18.54
N ARG A 130 23.38 38.28 19.32
CA ARG A 130 22.07 38.77 18.88
C ARG A 130 22.17 39.74 17.70
N ARG A 131 23.10 40.71 17.74
CA ARG A 131 23.34 41.62 16.61
C ARG A 131 23.78 40.87 15.35
N HIS A 132 24.62 39.85 15.51
CA HIS A 132 25.04 38.98 14.40
C HIS A 132 23.86 38.18 13.85
N MET A 133 23.04 37.58 14.70
CA MET A 133 21.80 36.88 14.32
C MET A 133 20.88 37.81 13.48
N LEU A 134 20.61 39.02 13.97
CA LEU A 134 19.79 40.00 13.26
C LEU A 134 20.41 40.41 11.91
N ALA A 135 21.72 40.58 11.85
CA ALA A 135 22.42 40.86 10.59
C ALA A 135 22.32 39.68 9.59
N ARG A 136 22.25 38.43 10.06
CA ARG A 136 22.01 37.26 9.21
C ARG A 136 20.59 37.21 8.69
N PHE A 137 19.59 37.45 9.52
CA PHE A 137 18.19 37.51 9.08
C PHE A 137 17.92 38.68 8.12
N LYS A 138 18.48 39.87 8.38
CA LYS A 138 18.44 40.99 7.43
C LYS A 138 19.03 40.60 6.07
N LYS A 139 20.15 39.88 6.07
CA LYS A 139 20.78 39.38 4.84
C LYS A 139 19.93 38.32 4.13
N ALA A 140 19.26 37.44 4.87
CA ALA A 140 18.36 36.44 4.30
C ALA A 140 17.16 37.10 3.62
N SER A 141 16.52 38.06 4.28
CA SER A 141 15.42 38.86 3.72
C SER A 141 15.85 39.61 2.45
N ALA A 142 17.03 40.25 2.45
CA ALA A 142 17.54 40.93 1.26
C ALA A 142 17.71 39.98 0.06
N PHE A 143 18.26 38.79 0.26
CA PHE A 143 18.38 37.80 -0.82
C PHE A 143 17.03 37.23 -1.27
N ALA A 144 16.07 37.09 -0.36
CA ALA A 144 14.72 36.65 -0.69
C ALA A 144 13.98 37.71 -1.54
N THR A 145 14.18 39.00 -1.25
CA THR A 145 13.67 40.10 -2.10
C THR A 145 14.34 40.14 -3.46
N GLU A 146 15.66 39.94 -3.53
CA GLU A 146 16.37 39.79 -4.82
C GLU A 146 15.84 38.59 -5.62
N PHE A 147 15.57 37.47 -4.96
CA PHE A 147 14.99 36.27 -5.58
C PHE A 147 13.58 36.54 -6.12
N SER A 148 12.70 37.15 -5.32
CA SER A 148 11.35 37.53 -5.75
C SER A 148 11.37 38.49 -6.95
N GLY A 149 12.28 39.48 -6.96
CA GLY A 149 12.46 40.38 -8.11
C GLY A 149 12.90 39.66 -9.38
N LEU A 150 13.78 38.65 -9.27
CA LEU A 150 14.20 37.83 -10.41
C LEU A 150 13.06 36.93 -10.92
N CYS A 151 12.31 36.31 -10.02
CA CYS A 151 11.15 35.49 -10.37
C CYS A 151 10.00 36.31 -10.97
N ALA A 152 9.83 37.57 -10.60
CA ALA A 152 8.84 38.46 -11.22
C ALA A 152 9.16 38.77 -12.68
N GLN A 153 10.44 38.78 -13.07
CA GLN A 153 10.87 39.10 -14.44
C GLN A 153 11.12 37.88 -15.32
N ARG A 154 11.48 36.73 -14.74
CA ARG A 154 11.91 35.52 -15.46
C ARG A 154 11.20 34.23 -15.02
N GLY A 155 10.37 34.29 -13.98
CA GLY A 155 9.61 33.15 -13.49
C GLY A 155 8.22 33.06 -14.12
N GLY A 156 7.62 31.87 -14.11
CA GLY A 156 6.18 31.71 -14.36
C GLY A 156 5.35 32.45 -13.31
N THR A 157 4.08 32.72 -13.61
CA THR A 157 3.13 33.44 -12.74
C THR A 157 3.04 32.82 -11.34
N LYS A 158 2.88 31.49 -11.27
CA LYS A 158 2.87 30.72 -10.02
C LYS A 158 4.18 30.86 -9.22
N THR A 159 5.32 30.69 -9.89
CA THR A 159 6.65 30.83 -9.28
C THR A 159 6.91 32.24 -8.76
N ALA A 160 6.45 33.27 -9.47
CA ALA A 160 6.57 34.65 -9.03
C ALA A 160 5.80 34.90 -7.72
N LEU A 161 4.57 34.37 -7.63
CA LEU A 161 3.74 34.46 -6.42
C LEU A 161 4.32 33.66 -5.25
N GLU A 162 4.82 32.44 -5.49
CA GLU A 162 5.50 31.65 -4.47
C GLU A 162 6.77 32.34 -3.96
N ALA A 163 7.57 32.91 -4.86
CA ALA A 163 8.78 33.65 -4.51
C ALA A 163 8.47 34.91 -3.70
N GLU A 164 7.36 35.58 -4.00
CA GLU A 164 6.87 36.71 -3.24
C GLU A 164 6.40 36.31 -1.83
N GLY A 165 5.61 35.24 -1.72
CA GLY A 165 5.19 34.68 -0.44
C GLY A 165 6.38 34.29 0.44
N TYR A 166 7.40 33.64 -0.15
CA TYR A 166 8.65 33.31 0.53
C TYR A 166 9.43 34.55 0.99
N SER A 167 9.52 35.60 0.15
CA SER A 167 10.17 36.87 0.51
C SER A 167 9.45 37.57 1.66
N ALA A 168 8.12 37.65 1.60
CA ALA A 168 7.29 38.24 2.65
C ALA A 168 7.44 37.47 3.98
N MET A 169 7.46 36.13 3.92
CA MET A 169 7.71 35.26 5.08
C MET A 169 9.07 35.55 5.72
N MET A 170 10.16 35.55 4.94
CA MET A 170 11.51 35.80 5.45
C MET A 170 11.68 37.22 6.02
N ALA A 171 11.02 38.22 5.43
CA ALA A 171 11.00 39.59 5.94
C ALA A 171 10.21 39.70 7.26
N GLY A 172 9.04 39.06 7.35
CA GLY A 172 8.21 39.03 8.56
C GLY A 172 8.94 38.38 9.74
N LEU A 173 9.54 37.22 9.53
CA LEU A 173 10.33 36.52 10.54
C LEU A 173 11.54 37.36 11.02
N TRP A 174 12.18 38.11 10.13
CA TRP A 174 13.26 39.03 10.53
C TRP A 174 12.75 40.20 11.37
N LYS A 175 11.66 40.84 10.95
CA LYS A 175 11.07 42.01 11.63
C LYS A 175 10.55 41.68 13.03
N MET A 176 10.03 40.47 13.20
CA MET A 176 9.67 39.89 14.50
C MET A 176 10.86 39.86 15.48
N GLU A 177 12.08 39.66 14.99
CA GLU A 177 13.29 39.63 15.83
C GLU A 177 13.87 41.05 16.11
N VAL A 178 13.50 42.06 15.32
CA VAL A 178 13.89 43.50 15.41
C VAL A 178 12.91 44.34 16.26
N PRO A 179 12.16 43.68 17.15
CA PRO A 179 10.89 44.15 17.75
C PRO A 179 9.98 45.10 16.94
N ASP A 180 9.89 44.96 15.62
CA ASP A 180 9.00 45.77 14.78
C ASP A 180 7.73 44.98 14.45
N TRP A 181 6.82 44.91 15.44
CA TRP A 181 5.67 44.00 15.41
C TRP A 181 4.63 44.36 14.35
N GLN A 182 4.46 45.64 14.04
CA GLN A 182 3.48 46.11 13.07
C GLN A 182 3.90 45.73 11.64
N GLU A 183 5.14 46.04 11.25
CA GLU A 183 5.64 45.64 9.94
C GLU A 183 5.79 44.12 9.82
N ALA A 184 6.16 43.43 10.91
CA ALA A 184 6.20 41.97 10.94
C ALA A 184 4.83 41.36 10.65
N LEU A 185 3.78 41.85 11.31
CA LEU A 185 2.41 41.36 11.12
C LEU A 185 1.96 41.56 9.66
N ASN A 186 2.15 42.76 9.09
CA ASN A 186 1.77 43.04 7.71
C ASN A 186 2.47 42.12 6.69
N LYS A 187 3.77 41.83 6.89
CA LYS A 187 4.52 40.92 6.01
C LYS A 187 4.11 39.46 6.20
N LEU A 188 3.82 39.02 7.42
CA LEU A 188 3.35 37.65 7.70
C LEU A 188 1.92 37.43 7.17
N LEU A 189 1.01 38.39 7.32
CA LEU A 189 -0.35 38.30 6.76
C LEU A 189 -0.33 38.28 5.23
N ARG A 190 0.56 39.05 4.59
CA ARG A 190 0.77 38.96 3.13
C ARG A 190 1.24 37.58 2.70
N ALA A 191 2.20 36.98 3.41
CA ALA A 191 2.64 35.62 3.12
C ALA A 191 1.51 34.60 3.33
N LYS A 192 0.72 34.75 4.41
CA LYS A 192 -0.44 33.90 4.73
C LYS A 192 -1.48 33.92 3.61
N LYS A 193 -1.96 35.11 3.22
CA LYS A 193 -2.96 35.27 2.15
C LYS A 193 -2.47 34.72 0.81
N LEU A 194 -1.19 34.95 0.46
CA LEU A 194 -0.61 34.38 -0.78
C LEU A 194 -0.56 32.86 -0.76
N PHE A 195 -0.13 32.23 0.34
CA PHE A 195 -0.09 30.77 0.44
C PHE A 195 -1.48 30.14 0.54
N GLU A 196 -2.46 30.82 1.14
CA GLU A 196 -3.87 30.38 1.13
C GLU A 196 -4.45 30.34 -0.29
N GLU A 197 -4.22 31.39 -1.09
CA GLU A 197 -4.70 31.39 -2.48
C GLU A 197 -3.94 30.38 -3.35
N LEU A 198 -2.63 30.23 -3.15
CA LEU A 198 -1.84 29.21 -3.86
C LEU A 198 -2.24 27.78 -3.46
N ALA A 199 -2.67 27.55 -2.21
CA ALA A 199 -3.17 26.25 -1.76
C ALA A 199 -4.49 25.85 -2.45
N LYS A 200 -5.32 26.82 -2.85
CA LYS A 200 -6.56 26.56 -3.62
C LYS A 200 -6.30 26.15 -5.06
N VAL A 201 -5.14 26.54 -5.61
CA VAL A 201 -4.77 26.39 -7.03
C VAL A 201 -3.73 25.26 -7.23
N GLY A 202 -2.98 24.90 -6.19
CA GLY A 202 -1.88 23.94 -6.26
C GLY A 202 -2.30 22.48 -6.44
N GLU A 203 -1.36 21.67 -6.94
CA GLU A 203 -1.46 20.20 -6.93
C GLU A 203 -1.56 19.67 -5.49
N PHE A 204 -2.08 18.45 -5.32
CA PHE A 204 -2.31 17.83 -4.03
C PHE A 204 -1.09 17.85 -3.09
N ASP A 205 0.08 17.46 -3.59
CA ASP A 205 1.33 17.45 -2.80
C ASP A 205 1.78 18.86 -2.40
N GLN A 206 1.50 19.86 -3.25
CA GLN A 206 1.85 21.25 -3.00
C GLN A 206 0.86 21.89 -2.01
N GLN A 207 -0.43 21.53 -2.10
CA GLN A 207 -1.47 21.97 -1.16
C GLN A 207 -1.12 21.58 0.28
N ALA A 208 -0.71 20.33 0.50
CA ALA A 208 -0.28 19.86 1.83
C ALA A 208 0.91 20.68 2.38
N LEU A 209 1.88 21.02 1.52
CA LEU A 209 3.02 21.84 1.90
C LEU A 209 2.63 23.28 2.24
N PHE A 210 1.70 23.88 1.50
CA PHE A 210 1.20 25.23 1.80
C PHE A 210 0.46 25.25 3.15
N HIS A 211 -0.41 24.26 3.42
CA HIS A 211 -1.09 24.17 4.72
C HIS A 211 -0.12 24.00 5.89
N GLN A 212 0.91 23.15 5.74
CA GLN A 212 1.97 23.03 6.75
C GLN A 212 2.65 24.38 7.03
N VAL A 213 2.98 25.14 5.98
CA VAL A 213 3.60 26.47 6.14
C VAL A 213 2.64 27.45 6.83
N LEU A 214 1.35 27.42 6.50
CA LEU A 214 0.33 28.27 7.16
C LEU A 214 0.23 27.97 8.66
N GLU A 215 0.23 26.68 9.04
CA GLU A 215 0.24 26.26 10.45
C GLU A 215 1.52 26.70 11.18
N GLU A 216 2.68 26.66 10.52
CA GLU A 216 3.94 27.14 11.10
C GLU A 216 3.99 28.67 11.29
N LEU A 217 3.31 29.43 10.42
CA LEU A 217 3.25 30.90 10.51
C LEU A 217 2.25 31.40 11.55
N GLU A 218 1.20 30.63 11.82
CA GLU A 218 0.10 31.00 12.73
C GLU A 218 0.59 31.40 14.15
N PRO A 219 1.50 30.66 14.84
CA PRO A 219 2.06 31.10 16.12
C PRO A 219 2.81 32.42 16.04
N SER A 220 3.50 32.68 14.93
CA SER A 220 4.27 33.93 14.72
C SER A 220 3.32 35.12 14.53
N VAL A 221 2.21 34.92 13.83
CA VAL A 221 1.14 35.92 13.67
C VAL A 221 0.50 36.25 15.02
N ARG A 222 0.09 35.23 15.78
CA ARG A 222 -0.49 35.41 17.13
C ARG A 222 0.48 36.11 18.08
N PHE A 223 1.76 35.80 18.01
CA PHE A 223 2.79 36.45 18.82
C PHE A 223 2.93 37.94 18.48
N CYS A 224 2.85 38.32 17.20
CA CYS A 224 2.90 39.74 16.80
C CYS A 224 1.65 40.49 17.29
N ILE A 225 0.45 39.90 17.14
CA ILE A 225 -0.81 40.49 17.63
C ILE A 225 -0.76 40.71 19.14
N TYR A 226 -0.38 39.68 19.91
CA TYR A 226 -0.29 39.76 21.37
C TYR A 226 0.65 40.88 21.84
N ASN A 227 1.82 41.04 21.19
CA ASN A 227 2.76 42.10 21.56
C ASN A 227 2.27 43.50 21.18
N LEU A 228 1.50 43.63 20.10
CA LEU A 228 0.85 44.88 19.70
C LEU A 228 -0.29 45.27 20.65
N GLU A 229 -1.18 44.33 20.99
CA GLU A 229 -2.25 44.54 21.98
C GLU A 229 -1.66 44.95 23.33
N ARG A 230 -0.58 44.28 23.75
CA ARG A 230 0.15 44.63 24.98
C ARG A 230 0.76 46.04 24.90
N ALA A 231 1.29 46.46 23.76
CA ALA A 231 1.84 47.80 23.57
C ALA A 231 0.75 48.89 23.56
N GLN A 232 -0.46 48.54 23.13
CA GLN A 232 -1.63 49.42 23.05
C GLN A 232 -2.55 49.37 24.29
N GLY A 233 -2.16 48.67 25.36
CA GLY A 233 -2.91 48.63 26.61
C GLY A 233 -4.11 47.67 26.64
N GLY A 234 -4.13 46.64 25.79
CA GLY A 234 -5.18 45.61 25.73
C GLY A 234 -6.32 45.93 24.76
N ALA A 235 -6.19 47.00 23.96
CA ALA A 235 -7.08 47.25 22.84
C ALA A 235 -6.84 46.21 21.73
N ALA A 236 -7.93 45.69 21.14
CA ALA A 236 -7.85 44.77 20.01
C ALA A 236 -7.17 45.46 18.82
N VAL A 237 -6.17 44.81 18.23
CA VAL A 237 -5.47 45.32 17.06
C VAL A 237 -6.39 45.24 15.84
N GLN A 238 -6.69 46.39 15.23
CA GLN A 238 -7.36 46.41 13.92
C GLN A 238 -6.40 45.84 12.87
N LEU A 239 -6.74 44.66 12.35
CA LEU A 239 -6.03 44.06 11.22
C LEU A 239 -6.31 44.92 9.98
N GLN A 240 -5.30 45.61 9.48
CA GLN A 240 -5.40 46.26 8.17
C GLN A 240 -5.63 45.19 7.10
N GLU A 241 -6.60 45.42 6.22
CA GLU A 241 -6.71 44.63 5.00
C GLU A 241 -5.40 44.73 4.24
N VAL A 242 -4.84 43.57 3.89
CA VAL A 242 -3.57 43.52 3.17
C VAL A 242 -3.84 43.93 1.73
N ASP A 243 -3.38 45.12 1.34
CA ASP A 243 -3.42 45.61 -0.04
C ASP A 243 -2.73 44.60 -0.99
N LEU A 244 -3.54 43.87 -1.75
CA LEU A 244 -3.11 42.94 -2.79
C LEU A 244 -3.53 43.40 -4.19
N GLU A 245 -3.98 44.63 -4.38
CA GLU A 245 -4.57 45.14 -5.65
C GLU A 245 -3.73 44.78 -6.90
N HIS A 246 -2.41 44.87 -6.82
CA HIS A 246 -1.50 44.52 -7.93
C HIS A 246 -1.30 43.01 -8.18
N LEU A 247 -1.71 42.15 -7.26
CA LEU A 247 -1.56 40.69 -7.29
C LEU A 247 -2.88 39.96 -7.47
N GLU A 248 -4.00 40.61 -7.16
CA GLU A 248 -5.34 40.07 -7.33
C GLU A 248 -5.65 39.70 -8.78
N SER A 249 -5.20 40.50 -9.75
CA SER A 249 -5.35 40.17 -11.18
C SER A 249 -4.57 38.91 -11.59
N LYS A 250 -3.36 38.73 -11.06
CA LYS A 250 -2.52 37.53 -11.31
C LYS A 250 -3.09 36.30 -10.62
N LEU A 251 -3.54 36.45 -9.37
CA LEU A 251 -4.20 35.39 -8.61
C LEU A 251 -5.53 34.97 -9.27
N ALA A 252 -6.35 35.93 -9.68
CA ALA A 252 -7.60 35.66 -10.39
C ALA A 252 -7.37 34.92 -11.72
N SER A 253 -6.36 35.32 -12.49
CA SER A 253 -6.00 34.62 -13.75
C SER A 253 -5.62 33.15 -13.51
N LEU A 254 -4.86 32.87 -12.46
CA LEU A 254 -4.46 31.51 -12.09
C LEU A 254 -5.61 30.67 -11.55
N VAL A 255 -6.54 31.29 -10.82
CA VAL A 255 -7.78 30.62 -10.36
C VAL A 255 -8.67 30.24 -11.54
N VAL A 256 -8.77 31.10 -12.55
CA VAL A 256 -9.53 30.80 -13.79
C VAL A 256 -8.85 29.69 -14.60
N GLU A 257 -7.52 29.74 -14.73
CA GLU A 257 -6.73 28.72 -15.44
C GLU A 257 -6.78 27.35 -14.74
N ALA A 258 -6.71 27.30 -13.41
CA ALA A 258 -6.86 26.05 -12.67
C ALA A 258 -8.30 25.51 -12.72
N LYS A 259 -9.32 26.38 -12.75
CA LYS A 259 -10.71 25.97 -12.93
C LYS A 259 -10.98 25.43 -14.33
N SER A 260 -10.39 26.01 -15.37
CA SER A 260 -10.54 25.52 -16.74
C SER A 260 -9.79 24.21 -16.97
N GLN A 261 -8.61 24.03 -16.38
CA GLN A 261 -7.90 22.74 -16.35
C GLN A 261 -8.70 21.67 -15.60
N ALA A 262 -9.27 22.00 -14.45
CA ALA A 262 -10.16 21.10 -13.71
C ALA A 262 -11.46 20.76 -14.46
N GLN A 263 -11.96 21.65 -15.34
CA GLN A 263 -13.14 21.41 -16.18
C GLN A 263 -12.84 20.53 -17.40
N GLN A 264 -11.65 20.63 -18.01
CA GLN A 264 -11.25 19.76 -19.11
C GLN A 264 -10.95 18.32 -18.67
N GLU A 265 -10.63 18.10 -17.40
CA GLU A 265 -10.33 16.77 -16.82
C GLU A 265 -11.55 15.98 -16.31
N GLN A 266 -12.77 16.54 -16.39
CA GLN A 266 -13.96 15.97 -15.72
C GLN A 266 -14.56 14.71 -16.35
N THR A 267 -14.13 14.28 -17.53
CA THR A 267 -14.63 13.01 -18.11
C THR A 267 -13.97 11.75 -17.52
N ALA A 268 -12.90 11.88 -16.72
CA ALA A 268 -12.10 10.74 -16.22
C ALA A 268 -11.79 10.78 -14.70
N SER A 269 -12.54 11.55 -13.90
CA SER A 269 -12.16 11.86 -12.51
C SER A 269 -12.90 11.08 -11.41
N SER A 270 -13.78 10.13 -11.74
CA SER A 270 -14.47 9.31 -10.74
C SER A 270 -14.70 7.87 -11.20
N LEU A 271 -14.42 6.92 -10.32
CA LEU A 271 -14.80 5.52 -10.49
C LEU A 271 -16.22 5.32 -9.95
N GLU A 272 -17.12 4.72 -10.74
CA GLU A 272 -18.44 4.33 -10.25
C GLU A 272 -18.47 2.84 -9.93
N TRP A 273 -18.83 2.48 -8.70
CA TRP A 273 -18.99 1.09 -8.27
C TRP A 273 -20.22 0.97 -7.35
N CYS A 274 -21.08 -0.03 -7.59
CA CYS A 274 -22.37 -0.19 -6.89
C CYS A 274 -23.25 1.09 -6.88
N LYS A 275 -23.24 1.86 -7.98
CA LYS A 275 -23.93 3.17 -8.13
C LYS A 275 -23.40 4.28 -7.20
N ILE A 276 -22.26 4.06 -6.55
CA ILE A 276 -21.54 5.05 -5.74
C ILE A 276 -20.36 5.58 -6.55
N LYS A 277 -20.20 6.91 -6.58
CA LYS A 277 -19.10 7.58 -7.29
C LYS A 277 -17.96 7.89 -6.32
N TYR A 278 -16.78 7.36 -6.62
CA TYR A 278 -15.56 7.54 -5.86
C TYR A 278 -14.63 8.54 -6.58
N PRO A 279 -14.35 9.72 -5.99
CA PRO A 279 -13.54 10.73 -6.63
C PRO A 279 -12.05 10.34 -6.64
N VAL A 280 -11.39 10.45 -7.79
CA VAL A 280 -9.95 10.19 -7.94
C VAL A 280 -9.20 11.51 -8.08
N ARG A 281 -8.54 11.93 -7.00
CA ARG A 281 -7.86 13.25 -6.92
C ARG A 281 -6.43 13.25 -7.47
N SER A 282 -5.73 12.11 -7.41
CA SER A 282 -4.33 12.02 -7.85
C SER A 282 -4.22 11.82 -9.36
N GLU A 283 -3.39 12.62 -10.02
CA GLU A 283 -3.12 12.51 -11.46
C GLU A 283 -2.61 11.12 -11.87
N MET A 284 -1.69 10.54 -11.08
CA MET A 284 -1.18 9.20 -11.36
C MET A 284 -2.29 8.12 -11.27
N LEU A 285 -3.19 8.24 -10.29
CA LEU A 285 -4.33 7.33 -10.16
C LEU A 285 -5.36 7.54 -11.28
N ARG A 286 -5.57 8.78 -11.74
CA ARG A 286 -6.44 9.09 -12.87
C ARG A 286 -5.92 8.47 -14.17
N ASN A 287 -4.63 8.59 -14.45
CA ASN A 287 -4.02 7.99 -15.65
C ASN A 287 -4.15 6.46 -15.64
N SER A 288 -3.91 5.83 -14.49
CA SER A 288 -4.06 4.38 -14.35
C SER A 288 -5.52 3.94 -14.42
N LEU A 289 -6.47 4.74 -13.90
CA LEU A 289 -7.90 4.48 -14.02
C LEU A 289 -8.35 4.59 -15.48
N GLN A 290 -7.89 5.61 -16.21
CA GLN A 290 -8.21 5.77 -17.62
C GLN A 290 -7.75 4.57 -18.44
N HIS A 291 -6.53 4.09 -18.21
CA HIS A 291 -6.03 2.87 -18.86
C HIS A 291 -6.90 1.63 -18.55
N ALA A 292 -7.42 1.52 -17.32
CA ALA A 292 -8.33 0.44 -16.95
C ALA A 292 -9.71 0.58 -17.64
N LEU A 293 -10.25 1.79 -17.74
CA LEU A 293 -11.50 2.08 -18.44
C LEU A 293 -11.38 1.86 -19.96
N ASP A 294 -10.25 2.21 -20.55
CA ASP A 294 -9.96 1.94 -21.97
C ASP A 294 -9.92 0.43 -22.24
N ALA A 295 -9.34 -0.36 -21.32
CA ALA A 295 -9.36 -1.81 -21.40
C ALA A 295 -10.78 -2.38 -21.30
N GLU A 296 -11.65 -1.81 -20.44
CA GLU A 296 -13.07 -2.17 -20.41
C GLU A 296 -13.81 -1.77 -21.70
N GLY A 297 -13.48 -0.61 -22.27
CA GLY A 297 -13.99 -0.18 -23.57
C GLY A 297 -13.64 -1.18 -24.67
N GLN A 298 -12.40 -1.67 -24.69
CA GLN A 298 -11.96 -2.73 -25.59
C GLN A 298 -12.69 -4.06 -25.34
N LEU A 299 -13.02 -4.39 -24.09
CA LEU A 299 -13.83 -5.58 -23.79
C LEU A 299 -15.24 -5.49 -24.38
N ARG A 300 -15.85 -4.29 -24.42
CA ARG A 300 -17.16 -4.07 -25.05
C ARG A 300 -17.09 -4.12 -26.58
N ALA A 301 -15.93 -3.78 -27.16
CA ALA A 301 -15.66 -3.87 -28.58
C ALA A 301 -15.21 -5.30 -28.95
N ALA A 302 -16.17 -6.15 -29.30
CA ALA A 302 -16.06 -7.57 -29.67
C ALA A 302 -14.63 -8.09 -30.02
N GLY A 303 -14.14 -9.04 -29.22
CA GLY A 303 -12.88 -9.78 -29.40
C GLY A 303 -12.86 -11.07 -28.58
N ASP A 304 -11.70 -11.73 -28.43
CA ASP A 304 -11.56 -12.92 -27.54
C ASP A 304 -11.80 -12.50 -26.08
N PRO A 305 -12.91 -12.91 -25.45
CA PRO A 305 -13.28 -12.41 -24.12
C PRO A 305 -12.22 -12.71 -23.07
N LEU A 306 -11.56 -13.87 -23.14
CA LEU A 306 -10.64 -14.31 -22.10
C LEU A 306 -9.37 -13.44 -22.05
N ALA A 307 -8.76 -13.20 -23.21
CA ALA A 307 -7.58 -12.34 -23.32
C ALA A 307 -7.88 -10.88 -22.99
N LEU A 308 -9.09 -10.40 -23.28
CA LEU A 308 -9.53 -9.05 -22.92
C LEU A 308 -9.77 -8.92 -21.41
N TYR A 309 -10.39 -9.92 -20.77
CA TYR A 309 -10.49 -9.96 -19.31
C TYR A 309 -9.12 -10.02 -18.62
N ASP A 310 -8.13 -10.72 -19.19
CA ASP A 310 -6.76 -10.69 -18.67
C ASP A 310 -6.16 -9.29 -18.64
N LYS A 311 -6.35 -8.51 -19.71
CA LYS A 311 -5.91 -7.11 -19.78
C LYS A 311 -6.62 -6.24 -18.75
N VAL A 312 -7.94 -6.38 -18.61
CA VAL A 312 -8.74 -5.63 -17.64
C VAL A 312 -8.31 -5.94 -16.20
N VAL A 313 -8.19 -7.22 -15.86
CA VAL A 313 -7.73 -7.66 -14.53
C VAL A 313 -6.31 -7.16 -14.24
N SER A 314 -5.41 -7.19 -15.24
CA SER A 314 -4.07 -6.63 -15.09
C SER A 314 -4.06 -5.12 -14.87
N ALA A 315 -4.88 -4.37 -15.61
CA ALA A 315 -4.97 -2.91 -15.49
C ALA A 315 -5.53 -2.48 -14.13
N TYR A 316 -6.60 -3.11 -13.66
CA TYR A 316 -7.15 -2.87 -12.32
C TYR A 316 -6.24 -3.39 -11.19
N GLY A 317 -5.47 -4.46 -11.43
CA GLY A 317 -4.45 -4.94 -10.50
C GLY A 317 -3.35 -3.91 -10.26
N GLU A 318 -2.89 -3.25 -11.33
CA GLU A 318 -1.91 -2.15 -11.24
C GLU A 318 -2.51 -0.92 -10.54
N LEU A 319 -3.76 -0.55 -10.86
CA LEU A 319 -4.46 0.53 -10.17
C LEU A 319 -4.58 0.25 -8.67
N LYS A 320 -4.98 -0.98 -8.27
CA LYS A 320 -5.04 -1.41 -6.86
C LYS A 320 -3.69 -1.26 -6.17
N ARG A 321 -2.59 -1.65 -6.84
CA ARG A 321 -1.22 -1.52 -6.32
C ARG A 321 -0.87 -0.06 -6.06
N LEU A 322 -1.18 0.84 -7.01
CA LEU A 322 -0.92 2.28 -6.88
C LEU A 322 -1.75 2.92 -5.77
N VAL A 323 -3.03 2.58 -5.65
CA VAL A 323 -3.89 3.06 -4.56
C VAL A 323 -3.37 2.60 -3.20
N GLN A 324 -2.94 1.33 -3.07
CA GLN A 324 -2.35 0.83 -1.84
C GLN A 324 -1.03 1.51 -1.49
N GLN A 325 -0.20 1.85 -2.49
CA GLN A 325 1.01 2.64 -2.29
C GLN A 325 0.70 4.04 -1.78
N ALA A 326 -0.33 4.69 -2.34
CA ALA A 326 -0.78 5.99 -1.87
C ALA A 326 -1.32 5.94 -0.43
N LEU A 327 -2.08 4.89 -0.08
CA LEU A 327 -2.55 4.66 1.31
C LEU A 327 -1.38 4.49 2.28
N ASN A 328 -0.39 3.66 1.92
CA ASN A 328 0.77 3.40 2.76
C ASN A 328 1.67 4.64 2.91
N ALA A 329 1.77 5.47 1.88
CA ALA A 329 2.52 6.74 1.92
C ALA A 329 1.80 7.82 2.75
N GLY A 330 0.46 7.81 2.78
CA GLY A 330 -0.38 8.74 3.54
C GLY A 330 -0.54 8.40 5.04
N GLY A 331 -0.05 7.24 5.50
CA GLY A 331 -0.22 6.74 6.87
C GLY A 331 0.44 7.56 8.00
N GLY A 332 0.98 8.75 7.71
CA GLY A 332 1.58 9.67 8.69
C GLY A 332 0.75 10.93 8.99
N THR A 333 -0.31 11.22 8.24
CA THR A 333 -1.04 12.48 8.37
C THR A 333 -2.54 12.23 8.47
N THR A 334 -3.06 12.17 9.70
CA THR A 334 -4.49 12.16 10.03
C THR A 334 -5.12 13.54 9.76
N THR A 335 -5.06 14.01 8.51
CA THR A 335 -5.87 15.15 8.06
C THR A 335 -7.26 14.66 7.70
N LEU A 336 -8.19 14.95 8.60
CA LEU A 336 -9.67 15.00 8.47
C LEU A 336 -10.19 14.62 7.06
N GLY A 337 -10.66 13.37 6.89
CA GLY A 337 -11.48 12.92 5.76
C GLY A 337 -10.75 12.42 4.50
N LEU A 338 -9.46 12.75 4.29
CA LEU A 338 -8.76 12.32 3.07
C LEU A 338 -8.30 10.85 3.08
N GLY A 339 -8.03 10.30 4.27
CA GLY A 339 -7.68 8.89 4.43
C GLY A 339 -8.86 7.94 4.20
N SER A 340 -10.08 8.37 4.56
CA SER A 340 -11.30 7.60 4.31
C SER A 340 -11.62 7.57 2.81
N ASP A 341 -11.56 8.70 2.12
CA ASP A 341 -11.84 8.77 0.67
C ASP A 341 -10.95 7.81 -0.15
N LEU A 342 -9.67 7.71 0.21
CA LEU A 342 -8.72 6.83 -0.46
C LEU A 342 -8.92 5.34 -0.10
N SER A 343 -9.31 5.06 1.15
CA SER A 343 -9.69 3.71 1.60
C SER A 343 -10.96 3.22 0.91
N ASP A 344 -11.93 4.11 0.73
CA ASP A 344 -13.18 3.85 0.04
C ASP A 344 -12.93 3.62 -1.45
N LEU A 345 -12.06 4.43 -2.08
CA LEU A 345 -11.60 4.19 -3.45
C LEU A 345 -10.88 2.84 -3.59
N ALA A 346 -10.03 2.45 -2.62
CA ALA A 346 -9.35 1.16 -2.64
C ALA A 346 -10.34 -0.01 -2.58
N THR A 347 -11.40 0.14 -1.78
CA THR A 347 -12.50 -0.83 -1.68
C THR A 347 -13.22 -0.95 -3.02
N ALA A 348 -13.54 0.18 -3.67
CA ALA A 348 -14.19 0.21 -4.96
C ALA A 348 -13.35 -0.43 -6.08
N VAL A 349 -12.06 -0.06 -6.17
CA VAL A 349 -11.12 -0.64 -7.15
C VAL A 349 -10.99 -2.15 -6.95
N ASN A 350 -10.90 -2.62 -5.71
CA ASN A 350 -10.83 -4.05 -5.40
C ASN A 350 -12.14 -4.77 -5.78
N GLY A 351 -13.28 -4.14 -5.53
CA GLY A 351 -14.59 -4.64 -5.90
C GLY A 351 -14.76 -4.84 -7.40
N THR A 352 -14.43 -3.82 -8.20
CA THR A 352 -14.47 -3.89 -9.67
C THR A 352 -13.49 -4.93 -10.22
N LEU A 353 -12.27 -5.00 -9.66
CA LEU A 353 -11.28 -6.03 -10.01
C LEU A 353 -11.82 -7.45 -9.77
N LEU A 354 -12.45 -7.69 -8.62
CA LEU A 354 -13.02 -8.99 -8.27
C LEU A 354 -14.20 -9.35 -9.17
N GLN A 355 -15.08 -8.40 -9.50
CA GLN A 355 -16.18 -8.64 -10.44
C GLN A 355 -15.67 -9.10 -11.82
N HIS A 356 -14.66 -8.42 -12.37
CA HIS A 356 -14.04 -8.86 -13.63
C HIS A 356 -13.30 -10.19 -13.51
N SER A 357 -12.64 -10.44 -12.37
CA SER A 357 -11.96 -11.72 -12.09
C SER A 357 -12.93 -12.88 -11.97
N ILE A 358 -14.12 -12.64 -11.41
CA ILE A 358 -15.24 -13.61 -11.37
C ILE A 358 -15.72 -13.90 -12.79
N GLN A 359 -15.99 -12.88 -13.60
CA GLN A 359 -16.44 -13.08 -15.00
C GLN A 359 -15.43 -13.88 -15.82
N LYS A 360 -14.14 -13.55 -15.70
CA LYS A 360 -13.05 -14.32 -16.31
C LYS A 360 -13.06 -15.79 -15.85
N SER A 361 -13.19 -16.02 -14.55
CA SER A 361 -13.20 -17.35 -13.96
C SER A 361 -14.41 -18.17 -14.42
N LEU A 362 -15.57 -17.52 -14.61
CA LEU A 362 -16.77 -18.15 -15.16
C LEU A 362 -16.58 -18.59 -16.61
N LEU A 363 -15.96 -17.78 -17.46
CA LEU A 363 -15.68 -18.16 -18.85
C LEU A 363 -14.70 -19.33 -18.94
N LEU A 364 -13.63 -19.31 -18.13
CA LEU A 364 -12.71 -20.44 -18.01
C LEU A 364 -13.44 -21.69 -17.55
N LEU A 365 -14.30 -21.55 -16.53
CA LEU A 365 -15.06 -22.65 -15.99
C LEU A 365 -16.02 -23.24 -17.03
N GLN A 366 -16.77 -22.41 -17.76
CA GLN A 366 -17.66 -22.86 -18.83
C GLN A 366 -16.91 -23.62 -19.92
N LYS A 367 -15.72 -23.15 -20.32
CA LYS A 367 -14.87 -23.82 -21.31
C LYS A 367 -14.40 -25.19 -20.80
N GLU A 368 -13.89 -25.27 -19.58
CA GLU A 368 -13.41 -26.52 -19.00
C GLU A 368 -14.53 -27.51 -18.68
N GLN A 369 -15.71 -27.02 -18.29
CA GLN A 369 -16.90 -27.86 -18.11
C GLN A 369 -17.34 -28.49 -19.43
N LYS A 370 -17.38 -27.72 -20.53
CA LYS A 370 -17.69 -28.25 -21.87
C LYS A 370 -16.65 -29.29 -22.30
N ASN A 371 -15.36 -29.01 -22.13
CA ASN A 371 -14.29 -29.96 -22.44
C ASN A 371 -14.42 -31.27 -21.65
N PHE A 372 -14.85 -31.18 -20.38
CA PHE A 372 -15.10 -32.36 -19.54
C PHE A 372 -16.33 -33.15 -20.03
N GLU A 373 -17.43 -32.49 -20.35
CA GLU A 373 -18.64 -33.12 -20.89
C GLU A 373 -18.37 -33.79 -22.25
N ASP A 374 -17.66 -33.11 -23.16
CA ASP A 374 -17.25 -33.66 -24.45
C ASP A 374 -16.32 -34.87 -24.28
N GLY A 375 -15.39 -34.81 -23.33
CA GLY A 375 -14.51 -35.93 -22.99
C GLY A 375 -15.29 -37.15 -22.48
N MET A 376 -16.38 -36.93 -21.76
CA MET A 376 -17.26 -37.98 -21.25
C MET A 376 -18.12 -38.59 -22.37
N LEU A 377 -18.69 -37.76 -23.25
CA LEU A 377 -19.44 -38.19 -24.42
C LEU A 377 -18.57 -39.02 -25.38
N GLN A 378 -17.33 -38.58 -25.61
CA GLN A 378 -16.37 -39.34 -26.40
C GLN A 378 -15.99 -40.68 -25.75
N ALA A 379 -15.91 -40.75 -24.42
CA ALA A 379 -15.65 -42.02 -23.73
C ALA A 379 -16.81 -43.02 -23.89
N LEU A 380 -18.05 -42.54 -23.94
CA LEU A 380 -19.25 -43.35 -24.20
C LEU A 380 -19.35 -43.78 -25.68
N GLN A 381 -18.95 -42.92 -26.61
CA GLN A 381 -19.02 -43.19 -28.06
C GLN A 381 -17.82 -43.98 -28.61
N ALA A 382 -16.69 -44.01 -27.89
CA ALA A 382 -15.48 -44.70 -28.32
C ALA A 382 -15.60 -46.23 -28.25
N SER A 383 -16.29 -46.79 -29.25
CA SER A 383 -16.04 -48.13 -29.76
C SER A 383 -14.63 -48.17 -30.36
N LYS A 384 -13.64 -48.63 -29.58
CA LYS A 384 -12.29 -49.15 -29.95
C LYS A 384 -11.39 -48.42 -30.97
N ARG A 385 -11.77 -47.32 -31.62
CA ARG A 385 -10.95 -46.64 -32.64
C ARG A 385 -11.17 -45.12 -32.66
N SER A 386 -10.54 -44.40 -31.75
CA SER A 386 -10.09 -43.04 -32.08
C SER A 386 -8.86 -42.72 -31.26
N LYS A 387 -7.79 -42.37 -31.99
CA LYS A 387 -6.45 -42.08 -31.48
C LYS A 387 -6.21 -40.58 -31.43
N ASP A 388 -7.27 -39.78 -31.40
CA ASP A 388 -7.15 -38.33 -31.25
C ASP A 388 -7.06 -37.96 -29.79
N LYS A 389 -5.89 -37.42 -29.45
CA LYS A 389 -5.47 -36.97 -28.14
C LYS A 389 -6.14 -35.64 -27.82
N ALA A 390 -7.48 -35.60 -27.83
CA ALA A 390 -8.21 -34.44 -27.33
C ALA A 390 -7.88 -34.27 -25.84
N SER A 391 -7.50 -33.06 -25.45
CA SER A 391 -7.15 -32.70 -24.08
C SER A 391 -8.37 -32.91 -23.17
N ARG A 392 -8.49 -34.09 -22.56
CA ARG A 392 -9.53 -34.38 -21.57
C ARG A 392 -9.19 -33.62 -20.29
N SER A 393 -9.95 -32.57 -20.01
CA SER A 393 -9.88 -31.85 -18.74
C SER A 393 -10.20 -32.81 -17.60
N LYS A 394 -9.33 -32.90 -16.60
CA LYS A 394 -9.58 -33.77 -15.45
C LYS A 394 -10.63 -33.10 -14.55
N PRO A 395 -11.54 -33.86 -13.93
CA PRO A 395 -12.53 -33.27 -13.02
C PRO A 395 -11.86 -32.52 -11.85
N GLY A 396 -10.64 -32.90 -11.45
CA GLY A 396 -9.84 -32.17 -10.46
C GLY A 396 -9.43 -30.75 -10.89
N ASP A 397 -9.18 -30.51 -12.17
CA ASP A 397 -8.82 -29.17 -12.68
C ASP A 397 -10.05 -28.24 -12.63
N VAL A 398 -11.23 -28.78 -12.95
CA VAL A 398 -12.52 -28.08 -12.83
C VAL A 398 -12.82 -27.72 -11.36
N VAL A 399 -12.50 -28.61 -10.41
CA VAL A 399 -12.66 -28.32 -8.97
C VAL A 399 -11.78 -27.14 -8.54
N ARG A 400 -10.53 -27.07 -9.00
CA ARG A 400 -9.62 -25.95 -8.67
C ARG A 400 -10.13 -24.61 -9.18
N LEU A 401 -10.73 -24.59 -10.38
CA LEU A 401 -11.36 -23.39 -10.92
C LEU A 401 -12.57 -22.95 -10.08
N HIS A 402 -13.38 -23.90 -9.59
CA HIS A 402 -14.46 -23.58 -8.65
C HIS A 402 -13.93 -23.04 -7.31
N ASP A 403 -12.86 -23.61 -6.76
CA ASP A 403 -12.25 -23.11 -5.52
C ASP A 403 -11.77 -21.66 -5.68
N THR A 404 -11.14 -21.35 -6.81
CA THR A 404 -10.69 -19.98 -7.13
C THR A 404 -11.87 -19.02 -7.28
N LEU A 405 -12.92 -19.44 -7.98
CA LEU A 405 -14.14 -18.67 -8.16
C LEU A 405 -14.86 -18.41 -6.83
N ILE A 406 -15.00 -19.43 -5.98
CA ILE A 406 -15.61 -19.31 -4.66
C ILE A 406 -14.79 -18.36 -3.79
N GLY A 407 -13.45 -18.43 -3.84
CA GLY A 407 -12.58 -17.49 -3.15
C GLY A 407 -12.85 -16.03 -3.54
N HIS A 408 -12.88 -15.73 -4.84
CA HIS A 408 -13.19 -14.37 -5.32
C HIS A 408 -14.60 -13.91 -4.89
N ILE A 409 -15.59 -14.79 -4.91
CA ILE A 409 -16.96 -14.48 -4.47
C ILE A 409 -16.99 -14.19 -2.97
N THR A 410 -16.30 -14.97 -2.14
CA THR A 410 -16.23 -14.75 -0.69
C THR A 410 -15.54 -13.42 -0.37
N GLU A 411 -14.43 -13.10 -1.04
CA GLU A 411 -13.78 -11.79 -0.88
C GLU A 411 -14.72 -10.62 -1.26
N LEU A 412 -15.54 -10.79 -2.30
CA LEU A 412 -16.50 -9.76 -2.71
C LEU A 412 -17.64 -9.58 -1.68
N ILE A 413 -18.10 -10.66 -1.04
CA ILE A 413 -19.07 -10.60 0.07
C ILE A 413 -18.47 -9.83 1.24
N GLU A 414 -17.20 -10.08 1.59
CA GLU A 414 -16.49 -9.34 2.66
C GLU A 414 -16.37 -7.84 2.33
N LEU A 415 -16.17 -7.46 1.07
CA LEU A 415 -16.21 -6.06 0.66
C LEU A 415 -17.61 -5.46 0.80
N GLY A 416 -18.66 -6.22 0.49
CA GLY A 416 -20.05 -5.82 0.71
C GLY A 416 -20.33 -5.46 2.18
N MET A 417 -19.79 -6.24 3.12
CA MET A 417 -19.89 -5.94 4.57
C MET A 417 -19.21 -4.62 4.95
N LYS A 418 -18.11 -4.25 4.27
CA LYS A 418 -17.37 -3.01 4.57
C LYS A 418 -18.08 -1.75 4.07
N ILE A 419 -18.74 -1.83 2.92
CA ILE A 419 -19.50 -0.69 2.36
C ILE A 419 -20.74 -0.42 3.22
N GLY A 420 -21.44 -1.49 3.64
CA GLY A 420 -22.68 -1.39 4.37
C GLY A 420 -23.82 -0.74 3.56
N GLY A 421 -24.98 -0.57 4.22
CA GLY A 421 -26.17 0.02 3.62
C GLY A 421 -26.87 -0.88 2.59
N ALA A 422 -27.94 -0.35 1.98
CA ALA A 422 -28.80 -1.11 1.08
C ALA A 422 -28.07 -1.70 -0.14
N GLN A 423 -27.09 -0.97 -0.71
CA GLN A 423 -26.31 -1.47 -1.86
C GLN A 423 -25.36 -2.61 -1.46
N GLY A 424 -24.78 -2.55 -0.25
CA GLY A 424 -23.96 -3.63 0.29
C GLY A 424 -24.79 -4.88 0.57
N GLU A 425 -26.00 -4.72 1.12
CA GLU A 425 -26.93 -5.83 1.40
C GLU A 425 -27.35 -6.56 0.12
N VAL A 426 -27.75 -5.83 -0.93
CA VAL A 426 -28.10 -6.41 -2.23
C VAL A 426 -26.91 -7.16 -2.83
N LEU A 427 -25.70 -6.59 -2.76
CA LEU A 427 -24.49 -7.26 -3.24
C LEU A 427 -24.24 -8.57 -2.47
N MET A 428 -24.33 -8.53 -1.14
CA MET A 428 -24.10 -9.71 -0.30
C MET A 428 -25.12 -10.82 -0.60
N GLU A 429 -26.39 -10.48 -0.73
CA GLU A 429 -27.46 -11.44 -1.04
C GLU A 429 -27.20 -12.15 -2.38
N GLN A 430 -26.97 -11.37 -3.44
CA GLN A 430 -26.70 -11.90 -4.79
C GLN A 430 -25.47 -12.81 -4.83
N TYR A 431 -24.36 -12.37 -4.22
CA TYR A 431 -23.12 -13.14 -4.25
C TYR A 431 -23.13 -14.32 -3.26
N ALA A 432 -23.94 -14.29 -2.21
CA ALA A 432 -24.19 -15.45 -1.34
C ALA A 432 -24.97 -16.55 -2.06
N ALA A 433 -25.95 -16.19 -2.90
CA ALA A 433 -26.63 -17.15 -3.78
C ALA A 433 -25.67 -17.76 -4.81
N LYS A 434 -24.83 -16.93 -5.47
CA LYS A 434 -23.77 -17.41 -6.37
C LYS A 434 -22.74 -18.31 -5.65
N ALA A 435 -22.37 -18.00 -4.42
CA ALA A 435 -21.48 -18.85 -3.63
C ALA A 435 -22.10 -20.24 -3.42
N ALA A 436 -23.38 -20.31 -3.05
CA ALA A 436 -24.10 -21.57 -2.89
C ALA A 436 -24.19 -22.35 -4.22
N HIS A 437 -24.45 -21.66 -5.32
CA HIS A 437 -24.46 -22.24 -6.67
C HIS A 437 -23.15 -22.98 -6.98
N TYR A 438 -22.02 -22.26 -6.93
CA TYR A 438 -20.74 -22.82 -7.34
C TYR A 438 -20.20 -23.82 -6.32
N GLN A 439 -20.63 -23.74 -5.05
CA GLN A 439 -20.38 -24.80 -4.07
C GLN A 439 -21.12 -26.11 -4.40
N ALA A 440 -22.35 -26.04 -4.92
CA ALA A 440 -23.08 -27.21 -5.39
C ALA A 440 -22.40 -27.80 -6.63
N SER A 441 -22.09 -26.96 -7.63
CA SER A 441 -21.36 -27.35 -8.84
C SER A 441 -19.99 -27.97 -8.53
N ARG A 442 -19.23 -27.39 -7.59
CA ARG A 442 -17.98 -27.99 -7.10
C ARG A 442 -18.19 -29.38 -6.53
N CYS A 443 -19.23 -29.60 -5.72
CA CYS A 443 -19.54 -30.89 -5.12
C CYS A 443 -19.78 -31.97 -6.19
N TYR A 444 -20.43 -31.60 -7.30
CA TYR A 444 -20.62 -32.47 -8.46
C TYR A 444 -19.29 -32.92 -9.08
N PHE A 445 -18.36 -32.00 -9.33
CA PHE A 445 -17.06 -32.38 -9.90
C PHE A 445 -16.16 -33.15 -8.93
N VAL A 446 -16.26 -32.88 -7.62
CA VAL A 446 -15.60 -33.72 -6.59
C VAL A 446 -16.19 -35.13 -6.57
N ALA A 447 -17.50 -35.29 -6.74
CA ALA A 447 -18.10 -36.62 -6.85
C ALA A 447 -17.53 -37.39 -8.07
N HIS A 448 -17.33 -36.70 -9.19
CA HIS A 448 -16.68 -37.26 -10.39
C HIS A 448 -15.21 -37.65 -10.19
N THR A 449 -14.43 -36.93 -9.37
CA THR A 449 -13.06 -37.35 -9.05
C THR A 449 -13.04 -38.64 -8.22
N HIS A 450 -13.98 -38.79 -7.28
CA HIS A 450 -14.14 -40.02 -6.49
C HIS A 450 -14.65 -41.19 -7.33
N LEU A 451 -15.57 -40.94 -8.27
CA LEU A 451 -16.05 -41.94 -9.23
C LEU A 451 -14.91 -42.45 -10.11
N ALA A 452 -14.11 -41.53 -10.69
CA ALA A 452 -12.91 -41.90 -11.45
C ALA A 452 -11.87 -42.67 -10.61
N GLY A 453 -11.83 -42.42 -9.30
CA GLY A 453 -10.98 -43.12 -8.33
C GLY A 453 -11.55 -44.45 -7.81
N LYS A 454 -12.68 -44.95 -8.35
CA LYS A 454 -13.40 -46.16 -7.90
C LYS A 454 -13.84 -46.15 -6.43
N ARG A 455 -13.97 -44.97 -5.82
CA ARG A 455 -14.52 -44.81 -4.46
C ARG A 455 -16.03 -44.57 -4.54
N LEU A 456 -16.76 -45.65 -4.86
CA LEU A 456 -18.15 -45.58 -5.31
C LEU A 456 -19.13 -45.14 -4.21
N LYS A 457 -18.89 -45.54 -2.95
CA LYS A 457 -19.71 -45.15 -1.79
C LYS A 457 -19.63 -43.65 -1.55
N GLU A 458 -18.42 -43.11 -1.57
CA GLU A 458 -18.13 -41.70 -1.41
C GLU A 458 -18.69 -40.89 -2.58
N ALA A 459 -18.53 -41.37 -3.81
CA ALA A 459 -19.11 -40.75 -5.00
C ALA A 459 -20.64 -40.66 -4.90
N HIS A 460 -21.32 -41.75 -4.53
CA HIS A 460 -22.77 -41.77 -4.32
C HIS A 460 -23.22 -40.75 -3.26
N ALA A 461 -22.56 -40.73 -2.11
CA ALA A 461 -22.87 -39.78 -1.03
C ALA A 461 -22.64 -38.32 -1.45
N LEU A 462 -21.61 -38.05 -2.24
CA LEU A 462 -21.30 -36.71 -2.75
C LEU A 462 -22.29 -36.24 -3.82
N PHE A 463 -22.77 -37.13 -4.69
CA PHE A 463 -23.85 -36.79 -5.63
C PHE A 463 -25.16 -36.49 -4.90
N ASP A 464 -25.51 -37.24 -3.86
CA ASP A 464 -26.67 -36.95 -3.01
C ASP A 464 -26.54 -35.58 -2.31
N ARG A 465 -25.35 -35.29 -1.77
CA ARG A 465 -25.05 -33.98 -1.17
C ARG A 465 -25.12 -32.84 -2.19
N CYS A 466 -24.72 -33.08 -3.43
CA CYS A 466 -24.82 -32.11 -4.51
C CYS A 466 -26.29 -31.76 -4.79
N THR A 467 -27.18 -32.74 -4.87
CA THR A 467 -28.63 -32.52 -5.05
C THR A 467 -29.20 -31.63 -3.95
N LYS A 468 -28.91 -31.94 -2.68
CA LYS A 468 -29.33 -31.13 -1.52
C LYS A 468 -28.81 -29.69 -1.60
N ARG A 469 -27.51 -29.52 -1.91
CA ARG A 469 -26.91 -28.18 -2.07
C ARG A 469 -27.48 -27.39 -3.24
N ALA A 470 -27.87 -28.07 -4.32
CA ALA A 470 -28.51 -27.43 -5.46
C ALA A 470 -29.92 -26.94 -5.08
N GLU A 471 -30.69 -27.73 -4.31
CA GLU A 471 -31.99 -27.31 -3.76
C GLU A 471 -31.85 -26.10 -2.83
N ASP A 472 -30.89 -26.11 -1.92
CA ASP A 472 -30.58 -24.97 -1.04
C ASP A 472 -30.21 -23.71 -1.85
N ALA A 473 -29.39 -23.87 -2.90
CA ALA A 473 -29.00 -22.76 -3.76
C ALA A 473 -30.19 -22.20 -4.56
N ILE A 474 -31.08 -23.06 -5.06
CA ILE A 474 -32.32 -22.66 -5.74
C ILE A 474 -33.23 -21.87 -4.79
N ALA A 475 -33.37 -22.31 -3.53
CA ALA A 475 -34.14 -21.59 -2.52
C ALA A 475 -33.60 -20.16 -2.32
N ARG A 476 -32.27 -20.02 -2.18
CA ARG A 476 -31.61 -18.71 -2.03
C ARG A 476 -31.83 -17.79 -3.24
N TYR A 477 -31.75 -18.32 -4.47
CA TYR A 477 -32.02 -17.50 -5.66
C TYR A 477 -33.48 -17.05 -5.76
N LYS A 478 -34.43 -17.82 -5.21
CA LYS A 478 -35.84 -17.41 -5.16
C LYS A 478 -36.11 -16.33 -4.12
N GLU A 479 -35.35 -16.35 -3.03
CA GLU A 479 -35.43 -15.36 -1.95
C GLU A 479 -34.74 -14.03 -2.32
N CYS A 480 -33.78 -14.05 -3.24
CA CYS A 480 -33.04 -12.86 -3.69
C CYS A 480 -33.95 -11.77 -4.30
N SER A 481 -33.62 -10.50 -4.02
CA SER A 481 -34.29 -9.35 -4.63
C SER A 481 -34.16 -9.30 -6.16
N GLU A 482 -33.07 -9.81 -6.73
CA GLU A 482 -32.85 -9.95 -8.18
C GLU A 482 -32.85 -11.43 -8.54
N GLN A 483 -33.94 -11.90 -9.16
CA GLN A 483 -34.09 -13.30 -9.56
C GLN A 483 -33.31 -13.56 -10.86
N ASP A 484 -32.45 -14.57 -10.82
CA ASP A 484 -31.70 -15.07 -11.98
C ASP A 484 -32.32 -16.42 -12.42
N PRO A 485 -33.30 -16.40 -13.35
CA PRO A 485 -34.00 -17.62 -13.77
C PRO A 485 -33.05 -18.60 -14.48
N ASP A 486 -32.08 -18.09 -15.23
CA ASP A 486 -31.08 -18.91 -15.93
C ASP A 486 -30.20 -19.69 -14.95
N ALA A 487 -29.82 -19.06 -13.82
CA ALA A 487 -29.09 -19.74 -12.76
C ALA A 487 -29.92 -20.82 -12.06
N VAL A 488 -31.22 -20.57 -11.85
CA VAL A 488 -32.14 -21.59 -11.29
C VAL A 488 -32.27 -22.77 -12.26
N ASP A 489 -32.44 -22.51 -13.55
CA ASP A 489 -32.52 -23.55 -14.57
C ASP A 489 -31.22 -24.37 -14.67
N ALA A 490 -30.06 -23.71 -14.62
CA ALA A 490 -28.76 -24.37 -14.58
C ALA A 490 -28.61 -25.26 -13.32
N LEU A 491 -29.07 -24.82 -12.15
CA LEU A 491 -29.05 -25.61 -10.92
C LEU A 491 -30.02 -26.78 -10.94
N THR A 492 -31.21 -26.62 -11.52
CA THR A 492 -32.14 -27.75 -11.68
C THR A 492 -31.59 -28.79 -12.64
N ALA A 493 -30.93 -28.35 -13.73
CA ALA A 493 -30.21 -29.25 -14.64
C ALA A 493 -29.05 -29.97 -13.94
N LEU A 494 -28.27 -29.25 -13.12
CA LEU A 494 -27.19 -29.84 -12.31
C LEU A 494 -27.73 -30.88 -11.32
N SER A 495 -28.85 -30.58 -10.65
CA SER A 495 -29.50 -31.50 -9.71
C SER A 495 -29.95 -32.79 -10.40
N LYS A 496 -30.56 -32.68 -11.59
CA LYS A 496 -30.93 -33.83 -12.44
C LYS A 496 -29.70 -34.64 -12.88
N LYS A 497 -28.63 -33.97 -13.32
CA LYS A 497 -27.35 -34.62 -13.67
C LYS A 497 -26.77 -35.37 -12.46
N ALA A 498 -26.70 -34.73 -11.29
CA ALA A 498 -26.22 -35.35 -10.06
C ALA A 498 -27.05 -36.58 -9.66
N ALA A 499 -28.38 -36.50 -9.75
CA ALA A 499 -29.26 -37.63 -9.48
C ALA A 499 -29.05 -38.81 -10.44
N ALA A 500 -28.80 -38.54 -11.72
CA ALA A 500 -28.47 -39.58 -12.70
C ALA A 500 -27.14 -40.28 -12.37
N PHE A 501 -26.08 -39.50 -12.10
CA PHE A 501 -24.78 -40.08 -11.74
C PHE A 501 -24.77 -40.78 -10.37
N ARG A 502 -25.64 -40.37 -9.45
CA ARG A 502 -25.89 -41.12 -8.21
C ARG A 502 -26.38 -42.54 -8.51
N CYS A 503 -27.31 -42.69 -9.45
CA CYS A 503 -27.78 -44.00 -9.89
C CYS A 503 -26.67 -44.80 -10.61
N CYS A 504 -25.84 -44.16 -11.44
CA CYS A 504 -24.68 -44.80 -12.06
C CYS A 504 -23.70 -45.34 -11.02
N ALA A 505 -23.30 -44.52 -10.03
CA ALA A 505 -22.39 -44.94 -8.97
C ALA A 505 -22.95 -46.11 -8.15
N ARG A 506 -24.27 -46.13 -7.90
CA ARG A 506 -24.94 -47.25 -7.24
C ARG A 506 -24.95 -48.52 -8.09
N ALA A 507 -25.15 -48.40 -9.40
CA ALA A 507 -25.13 -49.53 -10.32
C ALA A 507 -23.73 -50.14 -10.43
N GLU A 508 -22.69 -49.31 -10.59
CA GLU A 508 -21.29 -49.75 -10.60
C GLU A 508 -20.91 -50.43 -9.27
N TYR A 509 -21.40 -49.91 -8.14
CA TYR A 509 -21.16 -50.52 -6.83
C TYR A 509 -21.84 -51.88 -6.69
N ALA A 510 -23.08 -52.02 -7.19
CA ALA A 510 -23.78 -53.30 -7.21
C ALA A 510 -23.08 -54.32 -8.12
N GLU A 511 -22.57 -53.89 -9.28
CA GLU A 511 -21.75 -54.73 -10.16
C GLU A 511 -20.47 -55.20 -9.46
N GLU A 512 -19.75 -54.30 -8.78
CA GLU A 512 -18.55 -54.65 -8.02
C GLU A 512 -18.84 -55.68 -6.92
N LEU A 513 -19.94 -55.50 -6.18
CA LEU A 513 -20.39 -56.49 -5.19
C LEU A 513 -20.69 -57.85 -5.82
N LEU A 514 -21.42 -57.88 -6.93
CA LEU A 514 -21.72 -59.14 -7.64
C LEU A 514 -20.45 -59.82 -8.15
N LEU A 515 -19.47 -59.07 -8.64
CA LEU A 515 -18.17 -59.61 -9.07
C LEU A 515 -17.36 -60.16 -7.89
N VAL A 516 -17.44 -59.55 -6.72
CA VAL A 516 -16.84 -60.06 -5.48
C VAL A 516 -17.56 -61.34 -5.05
N GLU A 517 -18.89 -61.36 -5.07
CA GLU A 517 -19.70 -62.55 -4.76
C GLU A 517 -19.38 -63.70 -5.72
N GLN A 518 -19.33 -63.46 -7.03
CA GLN A 518 -18.94 -64.45 -8.03
C GLN A 518 -17.52 -64.97 -7.82
N ARG A 519 -16.55 -64.09 -7.53
CA ARG A 519 -15.18 -64.50 -7.19
C ARG A 519 -15.13 -65.32 -5.90
N THR A 520 -15.89 -64.94 -4.88
CA THR A 520 -15.98 -65.72 -3.63
C THR A 520 -16.63 -67.07 -3.85
N ARG A 521 -17.69 -67.15 -4.66
CA ARG A 521 -18.37 -68.40 -5.01
C ARG A 521 -17.46 -69.32 -5.83
N GLN A 522 -16.77 -68.81 -6.84
CA GLN A 522 -15.76 -69.57 -7.59
C GLN A 522 -14.63 -70.07 -6.68
N GLY A 523 -14.16 -69.24 -5.75
CA GLY A 523 -13.17 -69.63 -4.75
C GLY A 523 -13.67 -70.66 -3.73
N MET A 524 -14.96 -70.67 -3.42
CA MET A 524 -15.61 -71.68 -2.58
C MET A 524 -15.86 -72.98 -3.34
N GLU A 525 -16.21 -72.91 -4.63
CA GLU A 525 -16.35 -74.07 -5.52
C GLU A 525 -14.98 -74.74 -5.77
N SER A 526 -13.88 -73.98 -5.78
CA SER A 526 -12.51 -74.53 -5.85
C SER A 526 -12.00 -75.10 -4.52
N LEU A 527 -12.73 -74.94 -3.41
CA LEU A 527 -12.43 -75.52 -2.09
C LEU A 527 -13.12 -76.88 -1.87
N SER A 528 -13.42 -77.62 -2.95
CA SER A 528 -13.91 -79.00 -2.87
C SER A 528 -12.95 -79.88 -2.06
N LEU A 529 -13.50 -80.65 -1.10
CA LEU A 529 -12.79 -81.62 -0.25
C LEU A 529 -12.36 -82.87 -1.04
N GLY A 530 -11.62 -82.67 -2.12
CA GLY A 530 -10.90 -83.72 -2.82
C GLY A 530 -9.41 -83.54 -2.61
N ASP A 531 -8.79 -84.48 -1.90
CA ASP A 531 -7.35 -84.57 -1.69
C ASP A 531 -6.58 -84.34 -3.01
N GLN A 532 -5.86 -83.23 -3.12
CA GLN A 532 -4.72 -83.11 -4.03
C GLN A 532 -3.62 -82.25 -3.40
N ASP A 533 -2.54 -82.95 -3.04
CA ASP A 533 -1.17 -82.44 -2.98
C ASP A 533 -0.85 -81.60 -4.23
N GLY A 534 -0.33 -80.39 -4.03
CA GLY A 534 0.02 -79.52 -5.16
C GLY A 534 0.60 -78.16 -4.78
N THR A 535 1.87 -78.17 -4.37
CA THR A 535 2.92 -77.13 -4.51
C THR A 535 2.55 -75.63 -4.41
N PRO A 536 3.16 -74.86 -3.48
CA PRO A 536 2.96 -73.42 -3.40
C PRO A 536 3.71 -72.69 -4.53
N THR A 537 2.96 -72.08 -5.45
CA THR A 537 3.50 -71.16 -6.45
C THR A 537 3.97 -69.87 -5.77
N ALA A 538 5.22 -69.51 -6.08
CA ALA A 538 5.94 -68.36 -5.57
C ALA A 538 5.25 -67.02 -5.86
N GLY A 539 5.09 -66.22 -4.80
CA GLY A 539 4.60 -64.85 -4.82
C GLY A 539 4.41 -64.41 -3.37
N SER A 540 5.48 -63.91 -2.75
CA SER A 540 5.54 -63.52 -1.34
C SER A 540 4.54 -62.42 -1.00
N GLU A 541 3.33 -62.79 -0.63
CA GLU A 541 2.46 -61.97 0.19
C GLU A 541 2.77 -62.23 1.67
N GLU A 542 2.96 -61.16 2.44
CA GLU A 542 3.25 -61.23 3.87
C GLU A 542 2.23 -62.12 4.59
N VAL A 543 2.74 -63.12 5.30
CA VAL A 543 1.93 -63.96 6.20
C VAL A 543 1.45 -63.09 7.35
N ARG A 544 0.17 -62.71 7.32
CA ARG A 544 -0.49 -61.96 8.42
C ARG A 544 -0.95 -62.93 9.51
N TYR A 545 -0.93 -62.50 10.77
CA TYR A 545 -1.54 -63.20 11.91
C TYR A 545 -2.65 -62.34 12.54
N LEU A 546 -3.62 -62.97 13.23
CA LEU A 546 -4.70 -62.23 13.91
C LEU A 546 -4.15 -61.26 14.95
N SER A 547 -3.07 -61.65 15.64
CA SER A 547 -2.35 -60.80 16.60
C SER A 547 -1.89 -59.46 16.02
N ASP A 548 -1.66 -59.37 14.71
CA ASP A 548 -1.06 -58.21 14.07
C ASP A 548 -2.13 -57.21 13.55
N ASN A 549 -3.40 -57.62 13.51
CA ASN A 549 -4.51 -56.86 12.92
C ASN A 549 -5.66 -56.63 13.92
N MET A 550 -5.40 -56.66 15.24
CA MET A 550 -6.43 -56.42 16.26
C MET A 550 -7.03 -55.01 16.21
N ASP A 551 -6.28 -54.02 15.71
CA ASP A 551 -6.72 -52.62 15.60
C ASP A 551 -7.44 -52.31 14.27
N SER A 552 -7.55 -53.29 13.39
CA SER A 552 -8.19 -53.18 12.08
C SER A 552 -9.64 -53.70 12.15
N TRP A 553 -10.59 -52.89 11.69
CA TRP A 553 -11.98 -53.30 11.49
C TRP A 553 -12.16 -54.30 10.32
N GLU A 554 -11.19 -54.36 9.40
CA GLU A 554 -11.23 -55.31 8.28
C GLU A 554 -10.92 -56.73 8.76
N SER A 555 -11.59 -57.74 8.17
CA SER A 555 -11.33 -59.14 8.46
C SER A 555 -9.86 -59.49 8.19
N PHE A 556 -9.16 -59.90 9.25
CA PHE A 556 -7.78 -60.42 9.19
C PHE A 556 -7.63 -61.57 8.18
N VAL A 557 -8.69 -62.38 8.02
CA VAL A 557 -8.72 -63.50 7.08
C VAL A 557 -9.26 -62.98 5.74
N GLY A 558 -8.40 -62.92 4.71
CA GLY A 558 -8.84 -62.75 3.33
C GLY A 558 -9.66 -63.96 2.85
N PRO A 559 -10.53 -63.80 1.83
CA PRO A 559 -11.41 -64.88 1.38
C PRO A 559 -10.59 -66.12 0.99
N GLY A 560 -10.93 -67.28 1.58
CA GLY A 560 -10.33 -68.59 1.25
C GLY A 560 -9.00 -68.92 1.91
N ARG A 561 -8.52 -68.17 2.91
CA ARG A 561 -7.23 -68.45 3.59
C ARG A 561 -7.40 -69.17 4.93
N SER A 562 -6.49 -70.09 5.23
CA SER A 562 -6.40 -70.78 6.53
C SER A 562 -6.19 -69.77 7.68
N VAL A 563 -6.97 -69.88 8.76
CA VAL A 563 -6.88 -68.99 9.93
C VAL A 563 -5.55 -69.21 10.67
N ARG A 564 -4.74 -68.16 10.80
CA ARG A 564 -3.48 -68.17 11.57
C ARG A 564 -3.60 -67.21 12.75
N ILE A 565 -3.85 -67.76 13.94
CA ILE A 565 -4.20 -66.97 15.13
C ILE A 565 -2.98 -66.19 15.65
N PHE A 566 -1.87 -66.86 15.92
CA PHE A 566 -0.66 -66.23 16.45
C PHE A 566 0.61 -66.94 15.98
N ARG A 567 1.72 -66.21 15.96
CA ARG A 567 3.03 -66.74 15.57
C ARG A 567 3.69 -67.46 16.76
N ILE A 568 4.17 -68.68 16.54
CA ILE A 568 5.03 -69.42 17.49
C ILE A 568 6.36 -69.73 16.81
N PRO A 569 7.51 -69.26 17.34
CA PRO A 569 7.65 -68.35 18.49
C PRO A 569 7.21 -66.91 18.17
N PRO A 570 6.91 -66.07 19.17
CA PRO A 570 6.48 -64.68 18.98
C PRO A 570 7.49 -63.87 18.15
N ALA A 571 7.00 -62.91 17.37
CA ALA A 571 7.88 -62.00 16.63
C ALA A 571 8.71 -61.15 17.62
N LEU A 572 10.03 -61.11 17.44
CA LEU A 572 10.91 -60.23 18.22
C LEU A 572 10.79 -58.81 17.65
N TYR A 573 10.35 -57.86 18.47
CA TYR A 573 10.35 -56.45 18.12
C TYR A 573 11.56 -55.77 18.73
N SER A 574 12.25 -54.92 17.95
CA SER A 574 13.30 -54.07 18.49
C SER A 574 12.66 -53.02 19.41
N MET A 575 12.85 -53.17 20.73
CA MET A 575 12.48 -52.11 21.65
C MET A 575 13.48 -50.96 21.47
N PRO A 576 13.03 -49.74 21.10
CA PRO A 576 13.92 -48.60 21.11
C PRO A 576 14.41 -48.41 22.55
N VAL A 577 15.72 -48.52 22.75
CA VAL A 577 16.34 -48.18 24.03
C VAL A 577 15.95 -46.74 24.32
N LYS A 578 15.46 -46.45 25.54
CA LYS A 578 15.12 -45.09 25.94
C LYS A 578 16.30 -44.18 25.56
N PRO A 579 16.08 -43.10 24.77
CA PRO A 579 17.18 -42.20 24.42
C PRO A 579 17.81 -41.70 25.72
N ILE A 580 19.14 -41.60 25.73
CA ILE A 580 19.86 -41.13 26.90
C ILE A 580 19.48 -39.67 27.13
N PHE A 581 18.58 -39.43 28.08
CA PHE A 581 18.29 -38.08 28.58
C PHE A 581 19.36 -37.71 29.58
N LEU A 582 20.29 -36.86 29.17
CA LEU A 582 21.22 -36.20 30.07
C LEU A 582 20.51 -34.97 30.64
N ASP A 583 20.43 -34.86 31.96
CA ASP A 583 19.96 -33.64 32.63
C ASP A 583 21.04 -32.55 32.50
N THR A 584 20.99 -31.82 31.39
CA THR A 584 21.90 -30.68 31.16
C THR A 584 21.55 -29.48 32.04
N ALA A 585 20.36 -29.44 32.64
CA ALA A 585 19.98 -28.34 33.52
C ALA A 585 20.83 -28.33 34.80
N LEU A 586 21.23 -29.52 35.28
CA LEU A 586 22.17 -29.65 36.39
C LEU A 586 23.52 -28.96 36.11
N ASN A 587 23.99 -28.98 34.86
CA ASN A 587 25.24 -28.33 34.46
C ASN A 587 25.16 -26.79 34.50
N HIS A 588 23.94 -26.23 34.47
CA HIS A 588 23.69 -24.79 34.51
C HIS A 588 23.41 -24.27 35.93
N ILE A 589 23.40 -25.13 36.95
CA ILE A 589 23.32 -24.72 38.35
C ILE A 589 24.70 -24.25 38.80
N GLU A 590 25.03 -23.02 38.44
CA GLU A 590 26.23 -22.34 38.94
C GLU A 590 25.93 -21.68 40.30
N ARG A 591 26.90 -21.75 41.22
CA ARG A 591 26.80 -20.99 42.47
C ARG A 591 26.86 -19.50 42.14
N PRO A 592 26.05 -18.65 42.79
CA PRO A 592 26.12 -17.21 42.57
C PRO A 592 27.52 -16.69 42.87
N SER A 593 28.04 -15.80 42.02
CA SER A 593 29.37 -15.22 42.21
C SER A 593 29.44 -14.47 43.54
N LEU A 594 30.35 -14.87 44.42
CA LEU A 594 30.54 -14.25 45.73
C LEU A 594 31.52 -13.08 45.71
N ASP A 595 31.96 -12.64 44.52
CA ASP A 595 32.96 -11.58 44.35
C ASP A 595 32.57 -10.25 45.00
N GLN A 596 31.27 -9.97 45.08
CA GLN A 596 30.74 -8.79 45.76
C GLN A 596 30.84 -8.86 47.30
N ARG A 597 31.02 -10.06 47.86
CA ARG A 597 31.22 -10.30 49.30
C ARG A 597 32.68 -10.40 49.69
N LEU A 598 33.59 -10.48 48.72
CA LEU A 598 35.02 -10.41 48.99
C LEU A 598 35.40 -8.94 49.27
N PRO A 599 36.13 -8.66 50.37
CA PRO A 599 36.65 -7.32 50.60
C PRO A 599 37.58 -6.95 49.44
N LYS A 600 37.33 -5.80 48.79
CA LYS A 600 38.19 -5.27 47.73
C LYS A 600 39.62 -5.19 48.28
N LYS A 601 40.52 -6.04 47.78
CA LYS A 601 41.94 -5.95 48.10
C LYS A 601 42.44 -4.61 47.60
N THR A 602 42.65 -3.68 48.53
CA THR A 602 43.41 -2.46 48.29
C THR A 602 44.82 -2.89 47.91
N THR A 603 45.19 -2.61 46.66
CA THR A 603 46.53 -2.79 46.11
C THR A 603 47.51 -1.84 46.80
N PHE A 604 47.90 -2.14 48.04
CA PHE A 604 48.98 -1.42 48.72
C PHE A 604 49.93 -2.30 49.55
N SER A 605 49.69 -3.61 49.70
CA SER A 605 50.54 -4.47 50.54
C SER A 605 51.65 -5.23 49.81
N ARG A 606 52.08 -4.81 48.61
CA ARG A 606 53.18 -5.46 47.88
C ARG A 606 54.57 -4.87 48.18
N MET A 607 54.72 -4.06 49.24
CA MET A 607 55.98 -3.34 49.52
C MET A 607 56.63 -3.60 50.90
N LEU A 608 56.09 -4.46 51.77
CA LEU A 608 56.80 -4.88 52.99
C LEU A 608 56.42 -6.32 53.39
N GLY A 609 57.42 -7.18 53.53
CA GLY A 609 57.25 -8.52 54.11
C GLY A 609 58.21 -9.57 53.54
N TRP A 610 59.49 -9.21 53.48
CA TRP A 610 60.61 -10.17 53.53
C TRP A 610 60.56 -10.87 54.90
N ALA A 611 60.96 -12.16 54.98
CA ALA A 611 61.02 -13.01 56.17
C ALA A 611 59.66 -13.48 56.70
N GLY A 612 59.39 -14.75 56.97
CA GLY A 612 60.21 -15.94 57.08
C GLY A 612 59.42 -16.94 57.95
N TRP A 613 59.64 -18.23 57.70
CA TRP A 613 59.13 -19.42 58.41
C TRP A 613 57.70 -19.87 58.09
#